data_AF-A0A2R4S8B7-F1
#
_entry.id   AF-A0A2R4S8B7-F1
#
_cell.length_a   1.000
_cell.length_b   1.000
_cell.length_c   1.000
_cell.angle_alpha   90.00
_cell.angle_beta   90.00
_cell.angle_gamma   90.00
#
_symmetry.space_group_name_H-M   'P 1'
#
loop_
_entity.id
_entity.type
_entity.pdbx_description
1 polymer ?
#
loop_
_entity_poly.entity_id
_entity_poly.type
_entity_poly.pdbx_seq_one_letter_code
_entity_poly.pdbx_strand_id
1 'polypeptide(L)'
;MNIAVSPTPEVPSARAQVQWSLRWESELQLADHAELAEFFRKSYGPTGAFNAQPFEGSRSWAGARPELRVIGHDARGVAAHIGLLRRFIKVGEVDLLVAEMGLYAVRPDLEGLG
;
A
#
# COMPACT_ATOMS: atom_id res chain seq x y z
N MET A 1 -50.53 20.25 1.29
CA MET A 1 -49.93 19.22 2.16
C MET A 1 -48.59 18.85 1.55
N ASN A 2 -47.48 19.29 2.14
CA ASN A 2 -46.14 18.97 1.65
C ASN A 2 -45.59 17.85 2.54
N ILE A 3 -45.38 16.67 1.96
CA ILE A 3 -44.74 15.55 2.64
C ILE A 3 -43.25 15.88 2.71
N ALA A 4 -42.78 16.23 3.91
CA ALA A 4 -41.36 16.31 4.20
C ALA A 4 -40.78 14.90 4.12
N VAL A 5 -40.03 14.61 3.06
CA VAL A 5 -39.19 13.42 2.98
C VAL A 5 -37.98 13.71 3.86
N SER A 6 -37.95 13.08 5.04
CA SER A 6 -36.76 13.08 5.88
C SER A 6 -35.60 12.44 5.12
N PRO A 7 -34.39 13.02 5.14
CA PRO A 7 -33.22 12.37 4.55
C PRO A 7 -32.95 11.08 5.31
N THR A 8 -32.91 9.97 4.58
CA THR A 8 -32.40 8.69 5.09
C THR A 8 -30.99 8.93 5.59
N PRO A 9 -30.61 8.50 6.81
CA PRO A 9 -29.22 8.59 7.24
C PRO A 9 -28.38 7.80 6.24
N GLU A 10 -27.41 8.45 5.60
CA GLU A 10 -26.32 7.74 4.94
C GLU A 10 -25.71 6.83 5.99
N VAL A 11 -25.90 5.52 5.82
CA VAL A 11 -25.12 4.53 6.55
C VAL A 11 -23.67 4.92 6.26
N PRO A 12 -22.83 5.23 7.26
CA PRO A 12 -21.43 5.47 7.02
C PRO A 12 -20.94 4.28 6.23
N SER A 13 -20.55 4.50 4.97
CA SER A 13 -19.97 3.43 4.16
C SER A 13 -18.97 2.73 5.06
N ALA A 14 -19.09 1.42 5.24
CA ALA A 14 -18.18 0.62 6.04
C ALA A 14 -16.79 0.54 5.36
N ARG A 15 -16.34 1.63 4.75
CA ARG A 15 -14.96 1.89 4.40
C ARG A 15 -14.16 1.69 5.67
N ALA A 16 -13.23 0.74 5.60
CA ALA A 16 -12.19 0.63 6.60
C ALA A 16 -11.62 2.03 6.85
N GLN A 17 -11.58 2.46 8.10
CA GLN A 17 -10.92 3.70 8.48
C GLN A 17 -9.41 3.49 8.34
N VAL A 18 -8.90 3.66 7.12
CA VAL A 18 -7.48 3.51 6.82
C VAL A 18 -6.73 4.72 7.35
N GLN A 19 -5.79 4.48 8.24
CA GLN A 19 -4.83 5.47 8.74
C GLN A 19 -3.56 5.39 7.91
N TRP A 20 -3.20 6.50 7.28
CA TRP A 20 -2.04 6.59 6.41
C TRP A 20 -0.82 7.12 7.14
N SER A 21 0.33 6.52 6.84
CA SER A 21 1.63 6.96 7.34
C SER A 21 2.65 7.00 6.21
N LEU A 22 3.57 7.96 6.30
CA LEU A 22 4.76 8.05 5.46
C LEU A 22 5.96 7.68 6.33
N ARG A 23 6.72 6.67 5.92
CA ARG A 23 7.82 6.09 6.72
C ARG A 23 9.08 5.99 5.89
N TRP A 24 10.22 6.42 6.43
CA TRP A 24 11.51 6.08 5.84
C TRP A 24 11.78 4.60 6.05
N GLU A 25 12.41 3.94 5.07
CA GLU A 25 12.77 2.52 5.19
C GLU A 25 13.65 2.27 6.43
N SER A 26 14.53 3.21 6.76
CA SER A 26 15.41 3.13 7.93
C SER A 26 14.69 3.24 9.29
N GLU A 27 13.44 3.68 9.30
CA GLU A 27 12.63 3.79 10.52
C GLU A 27 11.82 2.53 10.80
N LEU A 28 11.72 1.62 9.82
CA LEU A 28 11.02 0.36 9.99
C LEU A 28 11.82 -0.60 10.85
N GLN A 29 11.10 -1.29 11.74
CA GLN A 29 11.62 -2.34 12.59
C GLN A 29 11.36 -3.70 11.96
N LEU A 30 11.97 -4.75 12.51
CA LEU A 30 11.79 -6.12 12.04
C LEU A 30 10.31 -6.55 12.03
N ALA A 31 9.52 -6.11 13.01
CA ALA A 31 8.09 -6.39 13.08
C ALA A 31 7.32 -5.77 11.90
N ASP A 32 7.64 -4.52 11.54
CA ASP A 32 7.03 -3.84 10.39
C ASP A 32 7.36 -4.58 9.09
N HIS A 33 8.61 -5.02 8.94
CA HIS A 33 9.01 -5.81 7.77
C HIS A 33 8.33 -7.18 7.72
N ALA A 34 8.12 -7.83 8.85
CA ALA A 34 7.40 -9.10 8.91
C ALA A 34 5.93 -8.94 8.50
N GLU A 35 5.25 -7.90 9.00
CA GLU A 35 3.86 -7.60 8.62
C GLU A 35 3.74 -7.26 7.13
N LEU A 36 4.63 -6.40 6.62
CA LEU A 36 4.66 -6.05 5.20
C LEU A 36 4.94 -7.27 4.31
N ALA A 37 5.88 -8.13 4.71
CA ALA A 37 6.17 -9.36 3.99
C ALA A 37 4.93 -10.28 3.91
N GLU A 38 4.21 -10.46 5.03
CA GLU A 38 2.96 -11.22 5.05
C GLU A 38 1.89 -10.58 4.15
N PHE A 39 1.74 -9.26 4.23
CA PHE A 39 0.83 -8.50 3.38
C PHE A 39 1.13 -8.69 1.88
N PHE A 40 2.40 -8.60 1.47
CA PHE A 40 2.78 -8.80 0.07
C PHE A 40 2.60 -10.24 -0.39
N ARG A 41 2.87 -11.24 0.46
CA ARG A 41 2.59 -12.64 0.13
C ARG A 41 1.11 -12.87 -0.14
N LYS A 42 0.24 -12.30 0.69
CA LYS A 42 -1.22 -12.41 0.54
C LYS A 42 -1.75 -11.65 -0.67
N SER A 43 -1.13 -10.51 -1.00
CA SER A 43 -1.57 -9.66 -2.11
C SER A 43 -1.06 -10.18 -3.46
N TYR A 44 0.20 -10.60 -3.56
CA TYR A 44 0.80 -11.06 -4.82
C TYR A 44 0.70 -12.56 -5.05
N GLY A 45 0.62 -13.38 -3.99
CA GLY A 45 0.54 -14.84 -4.10
C GLY A 45 -0.58 -15.36 -5.01
N PRO A 46 -1.80 -14.77 -4.99
CA PRO A 46 -2.89 -15.17 -5.90
C PRO A 46 -2.55 -15.02 -7.39
N THR A 47 -1.61 -14.14 -7.74
CA THR A 47 -1.16 -13.94 -9.13
C THR A 47 -0.06 -14.93 -9.55
N GLY A 48 0.43 -15.76 -8.62
CA GLY A 48 1.43 -16.79 -8.87
C GLY A 48 2.36 -16.99 -7.67
N ALA A 49 2.68 -18.25 -7.35
CA ALA A 49 3.56 -18.58 -6.21
C ALA A 49 4.94 -17.90 -6.30
N PHE A 50 5.48 -17.76 -7.51
CA PHE A 50 6.73 -17.04 -7.76
C PHE A 50 6.69 -15.58 -7.29
N ASN A 51 5.54 -14.91 -7.38
CA ASN A 51 5.41 -13.51 -6.95
C ASN A 51 5.40 -13.36 -5.43
N ALA A 52 5.11 -14.43 -4.67
CA ALA A 52 5.17 -14.43 -3.21
C ALA A 52 6.56 -14.83 -2.67
N GLN A 53 7.35 -15.60 -3.41
CA GLN A 53 8.69 -16.06 -3.00
C GLN A 53 9.64 -14.93 -2.56
N PRO A 54 9.64 -13.74 -3.19
CA PRO A 54 10.42 -12.62 -2.71
C PRO A 54 10.15 -12.25 -1.25
N PHE A 55 9.00 -12.57 -0.68
CA PHE A 55 8.59 -12.10 0.63
C PHE A 55 8.71 -13.14 1.75
N GLU A 56 9.44 -14.23 1.51
CA GLU A 56 9.79 -15.20 2.55
C GLU A 56 10.85 -14.64 3.52
N GLY A 57 10.90 -15.18 4.75
CA GLY A 57 11.90 -14.80 5.75
C GLY A 57 11.81 -13.32 6.19
N SER A 58 10.61 -12.74 6.21
CA SER A 58 10.35 -11.34 6.58
C SER A 58 11.01 -10.30 5.65
N ARG A 59 11.38 -10.67 4.43
CA ARG A 59 11.83 -9.72 3.42
C ARG A 59 10.63 -8.95 2.87
N SER A 60 10.62 -7.62 2.97
CA SER A 60 9.48 -6.77 2.61
C SER A 60 9.68 -5.98 1.29
N TRP A 61 10.52 -6.51 0.40
CA TRP A 61 10.75 -5.97 -0.94
C TRP A 61 11.19 -7.06 -1.93
N ALA A 62 10.93 -6.81 -3.21
CA ALA A 62 11.36 -7.63 -4.32
C ALA A 62 12.14 -6.75 -5.31
N GLY A 63 13.39 -7.10 -5.59
CA GLY A 63 14.29 -6.24 -6.36
C GLY A 63 14.85 -5.10 -5.51
N ALA A 64 14.47 -3.86 -5.81
CA ALA A 64 14.99 -2.68 -5.13
C ALA A 64 14.29 -2.45 -3.77
N ARG A 65 15.08 -2.20 -2.73
CA ARG A 65 14.58 -1.82 -1.40
C ARG A 65 14.06 -0.37 -1.46
N PRO A 66 12.81 -0.07 -1.09
CA PRO A 66 12.29 1.29 -1.04
C PRO A 66 13.15 2.21 -0.16
N GLU A 67 13.11 3.50 -0.45
CA GLU A 67 13.63 4.53 0.46
C GLU A 67 12.54 5.06 1.39
N LEU A 68 11.34 5.20 0.85
CA LEU A 68 10.18 5.76 1.53
C LEU A 68 8.97 4.86 1.24
N ARG A 69 8.08 4.73 2.21
CA ARG A 69 6.87 3.92 2.10
C ARG A 69 5.66 4.72 2.53
N VAL A 70 4.60 4.62 1.76
CA VAL A 70 3.26 5.02 2.15
C VAL A 70 2.53 3.77 2.60
N ILE A 71 2.10 3.72 3.86
CA ILE A 71 1.48 2.53 4.45
C ILE A 71 0.13 2.93 5.05
N GLY A 72 -0.93 2.31 4.56
CA GLY A 72 -2.28 2.42 5.10
C GLY A 72 -2.57 1.24 6.02
N HIS A 73 -2.98 1.51 7.26
CA HIS A 73 -3.40 0.49 8.22
C HIS A 73 -4.88 0.65 8.58
N ASP A 74 -5.55 -0.46 8.80
CA ASP A 74 -6.86 -0.50 9.46
C ASP A 74 -6.82 -1.46 10.66
N ALA A 75 -7.98 -1.77 11.23
CA ALA A 75 -8.09 -2.68 12.38
C ALA A 75 -7.59 -4.12 12.09
N ARG A 76 -7.35 -4.48 10.82
CA ARG A 76 -6.88 -5.80 10.38
C ARG A 76 -5.41 -5.77 9.91
N GLY A 77 -4.68 -4.69 10.19
CA GLY A 77 -3.27 -4.50 9.83
C GLY A 77 -3.11 -3.69 8.55
N VAL A 78 -2.03 -3.96 7.79
CA VAL A 78 -1.79 -3.30 6.50
C VAL A 78 -2.98 -3.50 5.55
N ALA A 79 -3.57 -2.38 5.15
CA ALA A 79 -4.68 -2.26 4.21
C ALA A 79 -4.17 -1.93 2.80
N ALA A 80 -3.11 -1.14 2.70
CA ALA A 80 -2.49 -0.77 1.42
C ALA A 80 -1.05 -0.32 1.61
N HIS A 81 -0.24 -0.43 0.57
CA HIS A 81 1.16 0.00 0.58
C HIS A 81 1.58 0.57 -0.77
N ILE A 82 2.52 1.52 -0.76
CA ILE A 82 3.31 1.98 -1.92
C ILE A 82 4.76 2.20 -1.48
N GLY A 83 5.73 1.63 -2.20
CA GLY A 83 7.16 1.90 -2.02
C GLY A 83 7.67 2.93 -3.03
N LEU A 84 8.59 3.78 -2.60
CA LEU A 84 9.15 4.89 -3.39
C LEU A 84 10.67 4.84 -3.41
N LEU A 85 11.25 5.14 -4.57
CA LEU A 85 12.67 5.33 -4.79
C LEU A 85 12.90 6.67 -5.48
N ARG A 86 13.96 7.39 -5.09
CA ARG A 86 14.36 8.59 -5.84
C ARG A 86 15.14 8.15 -7.07
N ARG A 87 14.77 8.64 -8.25
CA ARG A 87 15.48 8.37 -9.51
C ARG A 87 15.69 9.66 -10.28
N PHE A 88 16.75 9.69 -11.07
CA PHE A 88 16.91 10.68 -12.12
C PHE A 88 16.68 9.99 -13.45
N ILE A 89 15.82 10.57 -14.29
CA ILE A 89 15.58 10.11 -15.65
C ILE A 89 15.90 11.23 -16.62
N LYS A 90 16.39 10.89 -17.82
CA LYS A 90 16.67 11.87 -18.87
C LYS A 90 15.42 12.13 -19.70
N VAL A 91 14.99 13.40 -19.77
CA VAL A 91 13.88 13.88 -20.60
C VAL A 91 14.43 14.95 -21.53
N GLY A 92 14.58 14.60 -22.83
CA GLY A 92 15.35 15.44 -23.75
C GLY A 92 16.80 15.55 -23.28
N GLU A 93 17.27 16.78 -23.03
CA GLU A 93 18.62 17.04 -22.50
C GLU A 93 18.66 17.32 -20.99
N VAL A 94 17.55 17.13 -20.27
CA VAL A 94 17.46 17.45 -18.84
C VAL A 94 17.37 16.18 -18.00
N ASP A 95 18.17 16.10 -16.94
CA ASP A 95 18.00 15.11 -15.88
C ASP A 95 16.90 15.57 -14.91
N LEU A 96 15.82 14.80 -14.82
CA LEU A 96 14.66 15.09 -13.98
C LEU A 96 14.62 14.15 -12.77
N LEU A 97 14.53 14.72 -11.58
CA LEU A 97 14.23 13.99 -10.36
C LEU A 97 12.77 13.49 -10.38
N VAL A 98 12.58 12.19 -10.21
CA VAL A 98 11.28 11.53 -10.14
C VAL A 98 11.23 10.57 -8.95
N ALA A 99 10.01 10.22 -8.53
CA ALA A 99 9.78 9.12 -7.61
C ALA A 99 9.35 7.89 -8.42
N GLU A 100 10.19 6.85 -8.45
CA GLU A 100 9.79 5.54 -8.94
C GLU A 100 8.89 4.88 -7.90
N MET A 101 7.69 4.47 -8.33
CA MET A 101 6.71 3.80 -7.49
C MET A 101 6.73 2.30 -7.76
N GLY A 102 6.77 1.50 -6.70
CA GLY A 102 6.74 0.04 -6.77
C GLY A 102 6.15 -0.57 -5.51
N LEU A 103 6.07 -1.90 -5.46
CA LEU A 103 5.50 -2.65 -4.34
C LEU A 103 4.13 -2.10 -3.91
N TYR A 104 3.31 -1.69 -4.87
CA TYR A 104 1.97 -1.21 -4.57
C TYR A 104 1.02 -2.40 -4.47
N ALA A 105 0.17 -2.38 -3.45
CA ALA A 105 -0.90 -3.35 -3.30
C ALA A 105 -1.98 -2.78 -2.39
N VAL A 106 -3.20 -3.26 -2.57
CA VAL A 106 -4.32 -3.08 -1.67
C VAL A 106 -4.69 -4.48 -1.18
N ARG A 107 -5.09 -4.60 0.09
CA ARG A 107 -5.52 -5.90 0.63
C ARG A 107 -6.74 -6.37 -0.16
N PRO A 108 -6.85 -7.66 -0.57
CA PRO A 108 -7.88 -8.11 -1.51
C PRO A 108 -9.33 -7.77 -1.13
N ASP A 109 -9.68 -7.73 0.17
CA ASP A 109 -11.02 -7.35 0.62
C ASP A 109 -11.35 -5.85 0.51
N LEU A 110 -10.36 -5.02 0.18
CA LEU A 110 -10.49 -3.57 0.02
C LEU A 110 -10.30 -3.12 -1.44
N GLU A 111 -10.03 -4.05 -2.36
CA GLU A 111 -9.91 -3.74 -3.78
C GLU A 111 -11.26 -3.30 -4.37
N GLY A 112 -11.23 -2.40 -5.36
CA GLY A 112 -12.43 -1.93 -6.07
C GLY A 112 -13.28 -0.88 -5.33
N LEU A 113 -12.80 -0.32 -4.22
CA LEU A 113 -13.53 0.65 -3.39
C LEU A 113 -13.30 2.14 -3.76
N GLY A 114 -12.51 2.39 -4.80
CA GLY A 114 -12.11 3.73 -5.28
C GLY A 114 -11.13 4.41 -4.34
#